data_AF-A0A318RZU9-F1
#
_entry.id   AF-A0A318RZU9-F1
#
_cell.length_a   1.000
_cell.length_b   1.000
_cell.length_c   1.000
_cell.angle_alpha   90.00
_cell.angle_beta   90.00
_cell.angle_gamma   90.00
#
_symmetry.space_group_name_H-M   'P 1'
#
loop_
_entity.id
_entity.type
_entity.pdbx_description
1 polymer ?
#
loop_
_entity_poly.entity_id
_entity_poly.type
_entity_poly.pdbx_seq_one_letter_code
_entity_poly.pdbx_strand_id
1 'polypeptide(L)'
;MKVPPKVREVFEALLEIALRVVEGRAYRVRPDTVCFHGVQELLAAHLRIGRTTLWRYLGKLKTLGVIDKCQHKGTSRGVTRNTGTLFKVATRSNLRVKLLAEELRYAYRDLDADREVGRTAFAFLKQSEKHSVSRVKIQDLAGWALGKNIVQPAVLVPDRSMSASEVVDALPQLLYTPPAKRVQLIGSMASVLSVALRDQHSRGFYILVLEKAVKAEFQGLRMLSRVQCVLRLLVVAARQDEWRDLKRPGAMVVRKLGADLDILRAC
;
A
#
# COMPACT_ATOMS: atom_id res chain seq x y z
N MET A 1 5.20 -28.72 9.45
CA MET A 1 5.37 -29.02 8.01
C MET A 1 6.72 -28.47 7.54
N LYS A 2 7.66 -29.28 7.06
CA LYS A 2 8.95 -28.79 6.55
C LYS A 2 8.72 -28.07 5.21
N VAL A 3 9.00 -26.77 5.15
CA VAL A 3 8.91 -25.98 3.93
C VAL A 3 10.15 -26.28 3.07
N PRO A 4 10.00 -26.67 1.78
CA PRO A 4 11.15 -26.95 0.91
C PRO A 4 12.07 -25.72 0.79
N PRO A 5 13.41 -25.89 0.75
CA PRO A 5 14.35 -24.78 0.64
C PRO A 5 14.03 -23.82 -0.52
N LYS A 6 13.65 -24.37 -1.69
CA LYS A 6 13.26 -23.59 -2.86
C LYS A 6 11.97 -22.77 -2.68
N VAL A 7 11.04 -23.22 -1.84
CA VAL A 7 9.82 -22.45 -1.51
C VAL A 7 10.17 -21.28 -0.59
N ARG A 8 11.14 -21.49 0.32
CA ARG A 8 11.66 -20.43 1.18
C ARG A 8 12.39 -19.36 0.37
N GLU A 9 13.22 -19.75 -0.59
CA GLU A 9 13.94 -18.83 -1.48
C GLU A 9 12.98 -17.91 -2.26
N VAL A 10 11.84 -18.44 -2.73
CA VAL A 10 10.79 -17.62 -3.38
C VAL A 10 10.21 -16.59 -2.40
N PHE A 11 9.96 -16.99 -1.15
CA PHE A 11 9.45 -16.08 -0.14
C PHE A 11 10.48 -15.01 0.24
N GLU A 12 11.75 -15.38 0.38
CA GLU A 12 12.84 -14.45 0.67
C GLU A 12 12.97 -13.40 -0.44
N ALA A 13 12.90 -13.80 -1.71
CA ALA A 13 12.89 -12.85 -2.83
C ALA A 13 11.67 -11.90 -2.79
N LEU A 14 10.48 -12.42 -2.50
CA LEU A 14 9.27 -11.59 -2.35
C LEU A 14 9.35 -10.64 -1.16
N LEU A 15 9.92 -11.09 -0.04
CA LEU A 15 10.13 -10.29 1.16
C LEU A 15 11.17 -9.20 0.91
N GLU A 16 12.27 -9.50 0.21
CA GLU A 16 13.26 -8.49 -0.16
C GLU A 16 12.65 -7.42 -1.07
N ILE A 17 11.84 -7.81 -2.07
CA ILE A 17 11.11 -6.84 -2.90
C ILE A 17 10.17 -5.99 -2.04
N ALA A 18 9.41 -6.62 -1.12
CA ALA A 18 8.52 -5.91 -0.21
C ALA A 18 9.27 -4.88 0.65
N LEU A 19 10.44 -5.24 1.18
CA LEU A 19 11.26 -4.34 2.00
C LEU A 19 11.82 -3.18 1.18
N ARG A 20 12.32 -3.43 -0.04
CA ARG A 20 12.74 -2.38 -0.97
C ARG A 20 11.58 -1.47 -1.38
N VAL A 21 10.36 -2.00 -1.49
CA VAL A 21 9.15 -1.20 -1.70
C VAL A 21 8.86 -0.32 -0.49
N VAL A 22 9.08 -0.83 0.73
CA VAL A 22 8.90 -0.05 1.96
C VAL A 22 9.89 1.12 2.02
N GLU A 23 11.16 0.85 1.74
CA GLU A 23 12.22 1.85 1.65
C GLU A 23 11.93 2.86 0.54
N GLY A 24 11.63 2.39 -0.68
CA GLY A 24 11.39 3.26 -1.83
C GLY A 24 10.10 4.08 -1.74
N ARG A 25 9.11 3.63 -0.96
CA ARG A 25 7.91 4.42 -0.62
C ARG A 25 8.10 5.28 0.63
N ALA A 26 9.27 5.21 1.27
CA ALA A 26 9.64 5.98 2.46
C ALA A 26 8.60 5.89 3.61
N TYR A 27 8.08 4.70 3.89
CA TYR A 27 7.16 4.54 5.02
C TYR A 27 7.89 4.83 6.34
N ARG A 28 7.33 5.75 7.15
CA ARG A 28 7.88 6.11 8.48
C ARG A 28 7.90 4.95 9.47
N VAL A 29 6.94 4.04 9.36
CA VAL A 29 6.88 2.79 10.13
C VAL A 29 6.70 1.65 9.14
N ARG A 30 7.51 0.60 9.29
CA ARG A 30 7.42 -0.59 8.44
C ARG A 30 6.02 -1.20 8.56
N PRO A 31 5.25 -1.33 7.47
CA PRO A 31 3.94 -1.95 7.51
C PRO A 31 4.06 -3.46 7.71
N ASP A 32 3.11 -4.03 8.46
CA ASP A 32 3.02 -5.47 8.73
C ASP A 32 2.82 -6.31 7.45
N THR A 33 2.21 -5.72 6.43
CA THR A 33 2.06 -6.31 5.10
C THR A 33 2.33 -5.27 4.02
N VAL A 34 2.89 -5.70 2.89
CA VAL A 34 3.16 -4.82 1.75
C VAL A 34 2.46 -5.36 0.51
N CYS A 35 1.67 -4.52 -0.14
CA CYS A 35 1.07 -4.82 -1.44
C CYS A 35 1.84 -4.10 -2.56
N PHE A 36 2.19 -4.85 -3.60
CA PHE A 36 2.86 -4.34 -4.79
C PHE A 36 2.51 -5.13 -6.05
N HIS A 37 2.67 -4.47 -7.20
CA HIS A 37 2.52 -5.09 -8.50
C HIS A 37 3.85 -5.70 -8.94
N GLY A 38 3.87 -7.00 -9.16
CA GLY A 38 5.03 -7.73 -9.65
C GLY A 38 4.73 -8.49 -10.93
N VAL A 39 5.78 -9.00 -11.56
CA VAL A 39 5.64 -9.83 -12.76
C VAL A 39 6.32 -11.18 -12.55
N GLN A 40 5.51 -12.23 -12.66
CA GLN A 40 5.91 -13.59 -12.31
C GLN A 40 7.01 -14.10 -13.22
N GLU A 41 7.02 -13.70 -14.49
CA GLU A 41 8.01 -14.07 -15.48
C GLU A 41 9.40 -13.57 -15.10
N LEU A 42 9.50 -12.31 -14.64
CA LEU A 42 10.76 -11.75 -14.19
C LEU A 42 11.22 -12.39 -12.86
N LEU A 43 10.28 -12.67 -11.95
CA LEU A 43 10.58 -13.37 -10.70
C LEU A 43 11.09 -14.79 -10.96
N ALA A 44 10.47 -15.50 -11.91
CA ALA A 44 10.89 -16.83 -12.33
C ALA A 44 12.30 -16.81 -12.95
N ALA A 45 12.57 -15.82 -13.80
CA ALA A 45 13.89 -15.61 -14.41
C ALA A 45 14.96 -15.29 -13.36
N HIS A 46 14.66 -14.42 -12.38
CA HIS A 46 15.55 -14.09 -11.28
C HIS A 46 15.92 -15.33 -10.44
N LEU A 47 14.93 -16.16 -10.12
CA LEU A 47 15.08 -17.38 -9.32
C LEU A 47 15.58 -18.60 -10.13
N ARG A 48 15.75 -18.46 -11.45
CA ARG A 48 16.14 -19.54 -12.38
C ARG A 48 15.26 -20.79 -12.28
N ILE A 49 13.95 -20.58 -12.16
CA ILE A 49 12.97 -21.66 -12.12
C ILE A 49 11.93 -21.49 -13.23
N GLY A 50 11.35 -22.61 -13.68
CA GLY A 50 10.25 -22.57 -14.63
C GLY A 50 9.00 -21.88 -14.06
N ARG A 51 8.22 -21.23 -14.92
CA ARG A 51 6.96 -20.54 -14.55
C ARG A 51 5.99 -21.45 -13.79
N THR A 52 5.84 -22.70 -14.25
CA THR A 52 4.99 -23.71 -13.60
C THR A 52 5.48 -24.04 -12.19
N THR A 53 6.80 -24.12 -11.99
CA THR A 53 7.42 -24.37 -10.69
C THR A 53 7.18 -23.20 -9.74
N LEU A 54 7.40 -21.97 -10.21
CA LEU A 54 7.08 -20.76 -9.45
C LEU A 54 5.60 -20.73 -9.04
N TRP A 55 4.68 -21.03 -9.98
CA TRP A 55 3.25 -21.07 -9.69
C TRP A 55 2.90 -22.06 -8.56
N ARG A 56 3.49 -23.27 -8.57
CA ARG A 56 3.32 -24.26 -7.49
C ARG A 56 3.87 -23.76 -6.16
N TYR A 57 5.04 -23.13 -6.16
CA TYR A 57 5.65 -22.60 -4.93
C TYR A 57 4.86 -21.43 -4.34
N LEU A 58 4.38 -20.52 -5.18
CA LEU A 58 3.49 -19.44 -4.76
C LEU A 58 2.17 -19.99 -4.19
N GLY A 59 1.64 -21.08 -4.75
CA GLY A 59 0.48 -21.78 -4.18
C GLY A 59 0.73 -22.25 -2.74
N LYS A 60 1.87 -22.90 -2.50
CA LYS A 60 2.27 -23.34 -1.15
C LYS A 60 2.42 -22.17 -0.18
N LEU A 61 3.07 -21.07 -0.60
CA LEU A 61 3.21 -19.86 0.24
C LEU A 61 1.86 -19.23 0.57
N LYS A 62 0.91 -19.22 -0.38
CA LYS A 62 -0.46 -18.76 -0.15
C LYS A 62 -1.20 -19.65 0.84
N THR A 63 -1.07 -20.98 0.75
CA THR A 63 -1.64 -21.92 1.74
C THR A 63 -1.06 -21.71 3.13
N LEU A 64 0.24 -21.37 3.24
CA LEU A 64 0.88 -21.01 4.50
C LEU A 64 0.41 -19.65 5.04
N GLY A 65 -0.24 -18.82 4.22
CA GLY A 65 -0.80 -17.52 4.61
C GLY A 65 0.22 -16.38 4.68
N VAL A 66 1.48 -16.63 4.33
CA VAL A 66 2.56 -15.60 4.36
C VAL A 66 2.49 -14.64 3.18
N ILE A 67 1.79 -15.03 2.12
CA ILE A 67 1.47 -14.17 0.99
C ILE A 67 0.02 -14.35 0.56
N ASP A 68 -0.51 -13.34 -0.12
CA ASP A 68 -1.64 -13.52 -1.04
C ASP A 68 -1.26 -13.00 -2.43
N LYS A 69 -1.91 -13.53 -3.46
CA LYS A 69 -1.70 -13.12 -4.84
C LYS A 69 -2.97 -13.17 -5.68
N CYS A 70 -3.08 -12.23 -6.60
CA CYS A 70 -4.12 -12.18 -7.61
C CYS A 70 -3.57 -11.64 -8.94
N GLN A 71 -4.15 -12.06 -10.07
CA GLN A 71 -3.83 -11.42 -11.35
C GLN A 71 -4.35 -9.98 -11.33
N HIS A 72 -3.50 -9.04 -11.73
CA HIS A 72 -3.89 -7.65 -11.86
C HIS A 72 -4.47 -7.42 -13.25
N LYS A 73 -5.69 -6.89 -13.31
CA LYS A 73 -6.36 -6.50 -14.55
C LYS A 73 -6.22 -4.99 -14.72
N GLY A 74 -5.70 -4.57 -15.87
CA GLY A 74 -5.69 -3.17 -16.27
C GLY A 74 -6.30 -3.01 -17.67
N THR A 75 -6.55 -1.77 -18.07
CA THR A 75 -7.00 -1.45 -19.42
C THR A 75 -5.79 -1.14 -20.29
N SER A 76 -5.72 -1.74 -21.48
CA SER A 76 -4.72 -1.42 -22.51
C SER A 76 -5.44 -1.36 -23.85
N ARG A 77 -5.30 -0.24 -24.57
CA ARG A 77 -5.98 0.04 -25.85
C ARG A 77 -7.50 -0.19 -25.78
N GLY A 78 -8.13 0.25 -24.69
CA GLY A 78 -9.57 0.08 -24.47
C GLY A 78 -10.02 -1.33 -24.10
N VAL A 79 -9.11 -2.31 -23.97
CA VAL A 79 -9.42 -3.71 -23.64
C VAL A 79 -8.84 -4.09 -22.28
N THR A 80 -9.60 -4.81 -21.47
CA THR A 80 -9.09 -5.34 -20.18
C THR A 80 -8.08 -6.44 -20.44
N ARG A 81 -6.87 -6.29 -19.91
CA ARG A 81 -5.76 -7.26 -20.02
C ARG A 81 -5.10 -7.51 -18.67
N ASN A 82 -4.44 -8.67 -18.56
CA ASN A 82 -3.58 -8.95 -17.42
C ASN A 82 -2.30 -8.12 -17.55
N THR A 83 -2.11 -7.17 -16.64
CA THR A 83 -0.93 -6.28 -16.61
C THR A 83 0.18 -6.83 -15.71
N GLY A 84 -0.15 -7.78 -14.84
CA GLY A 84 0.81 -8.50 -14.00
C GLY A 84 0.12 -9.23 -12.85
N THR A 85 0.81 -9.36 -11.73
CA THR A 85 0.31 -10.00 -10.51
C THR A 85 0.44 -9.05 -9.33
N LEU A 86 -0.63 -8.88 -8.57
CA LEU A 86 -0.54 -8.27 -7.25
C LEU A 86 -0.06 -9.29 -6.25
N PHE A 87 0.97 -8.92 -5.51
CA PHE A 87 1.48 -9.65 -4.37
C PHE A 87 1.20 -8.85 -3.12
N LYS A 88 0.68 -9.52 -2.10
CA LYS A 88 0.68 -9.02 -0.74
C LYS A 88 1.54 -9.94 0.11
N VAL A 89 2.54 -9.37 0.77
CA VAL A 89 3.58 -10.13 1.48
C VAL A 89 3.59 -9.72 2.94
N ALA A 90 3.62 -10.70 3.85
CA ALA A 90 3.83 -10.46 5.27
C ALA A 90 5.27 -10.02 5.50
N THR A 91 5.46 -8.89 6.20
CA THR A 91 6.80 -8.45 6.61
C THR A 91 7.14 -8.93 8.02
N ARG A 92 6.17 -9.41 8.80
CA ARG A 92 6.38 -9.97 10.14
C ARG A 92 5.91 -11.42 10.19
N SER A 93 6.51 -12.19 11.09
CA SER A 93 6.12 -13.58 11.33
C SER A 93 4.70 -13.68 11.88
N ASN A 94 4.04 -14.81 11.63
CA ASN A 94 2.71 -15.17 12.16
C ASN A 94 1.51 -14.36 11.65
N LEU A 95 1.66 -13.59 10.58
CA LEU A 95 0.54 -12.91 9.93
C LEU A 95 -0.08 -13.76 8.83
N ARG A 96 -1.41 -13.82 8.80
CA ARG A 96 -2.18 -14.31 7.65
C ARG A 96 -2.56 -13.15 6.75
N VAL A 97 -2.10 -13.22 5.51
CA VAL A 97 -2.25 -12.14 4.53
C VAL A 97 -3.41 -12.44 3.59
N LYS A 98 -4.23 -11.42 3.33
CA LYS A 98 -5.23 -11.42 2.26
C LYS A 98 -5.21 -10.09 1.50
N LEU A 99 -5.32 -10.17 0.18
CA LEU A 99 -5.55 -9.03 -0.68
C LEU A 99 -6.94 -8.45 -0.40
N LEU A 100 -7.00 -7.14 -0.30
CA LEU A 100 -8.23 -6.37 -0.10
C LEU A 100 -8.83 -5.99 -1.45
N ALA A 101 -10.14 -5.76 -1.49
CA ALA A 101 -10.84 -5.40 -2.73
C ALA A 101 -10.33 -4.06 -3.31
N GLU A 102 -9.95 -3.14 -2.44
CA GLU A 102 -9.41 -1.82 -2.78
C GLU A 102 -8.03 -1.93 -3.42
N GLU A 103 -7.18 -2.84 -2.90
CA GLU A 103 -5.87 -3.15 -3.48
C GLU A 103 -6.02 -3.71 -4.89
N LEU A 104 -7.08 -4.46 -5.19
CA LEU A 104 -7.29 -4.99 -6.55
C LEU A 104 -7.71 -3.92 -7.57
N ARG A 105 -8.29 -2.79 -7.12
CA ARG A 105 -8.81 -1.72 -7.99
C ARG A 105 -7.78 -0.64 -8.27
N TYR A 106 -6.64 -0.63 -7.57
CA TYR A 106 -5.63 0.40 -7.71
C TYR A 106 -4.84 0.24 -9.02
N ALA A 107 -4.69 1.32 -9.78
CA ALA A 107 -3.95 1.32 -11.04
C ALA A 107 -2.43 1.35 -10.80
N TYR A 108 -1.83 0.19 -10.53
CA TYR A 108 -0.40 0.09 -10.22
C TYR A 108 0.54 0.36 -11.40
N ARG A 109 0.06 0.23 -12.64
CA ARG A 109 0.91 0.32 -13.84
C ARG A 109 0.09 0.65 -15.09
N ASP A 110 0.67 1.46 -15.96
CA ASP A 110 0.15 1.78 -17.29
C ASP A 110 0.90 0.97 -18.36
N LEU A 111 0.22 -0.07 -18.88
CA LEU A 111 0.83 -0.98 -19.85
C LEU A 111 1.00 -0.34 -21.24
N ASP A 112 0.18 0.66 -21.59
CA ASP A 112 0.28 1.35 -22.88
C ASP A 112 1.51 2.25 -22.87
N ALA A 113 1.71 3.03 -21.80
CA ALA A 113 2.91 3.84 -21.61
C ALA A 113 4.19 2.98 -21.59
N ASP A 114 4.17 1.81 -20.93
CA ASP A 114 5.31 0.89 -20.95
C ASP A 114 5.64 0.37 -22.36
N ARG A 115 4.62 0.16 -23.19
CA ARG A 115 4.77 -0.38 -24.53
C ARG A 115 5.37 0.65 -25.48
N GLU A 116 4.98 1.91 -25.36
CA GLU A 116 5.56 3.03 -26.12
C GLU A 116 7.05 3.20 -25.85
N VAL A 117 7.45 3.08 -24.58
CA VAL A 117 8.86 3.21 -24.16
C VAL A 117 9.63 1.87 -24.30
N GLY A 118 8.99 0.81 -24.78
CA GLY A 118 9.61 -0.51 -24.96
C GLY A 118 9.96 -1.24 -23.65
N ARG A 119 9.40 -0.81 -22.51
CA ARG A 119 9.73 -1.29 -21.16
C ARG A 119 8.79 -2.40 -20.64
N THR A 120 8.44 -3.32 -21.52
CA THR A 120 7.59 -4.48 -21.20
C THR A 120 8.41 -5.65 -20.62
N ALA A 121 7.76 -6.58 -19.93
CA ALA A 121 8.44 -7.74 -19.31
C ALA A 121 9.08 -8.59 -20.39
N PHE A 122 8.35 -8.72 -21.49
CA PHE A 122 8.76 -9.41 -22.68
C PHE A 122 10.01 -8.77 -23.32
N ALA A 123 10.01 -7.45 -23.50
CA ALA A 123 11.17 -6.74 -24.05
C ALA A 123 12.39 -6.87 -23.14
N PHE A 124 12.21 -6.73 -21.82
CA PHE A 124 13.29 -6.89 -20.84
C PHE A 124 13.87 -8.31 -20.85
N LEU A 125 13.02 -9.34 -20.88
CA LEU A 125 13.48 -10.73 -20.97
C LEU A 125 14.23 -10.99 -22.28
N LYS A 126 13.70 -10.51 -23.42
CA LYS A 126 14.35 -10.66 -24.72
C LYS A 126 15.71 -9.95 -24.77
N GLN A 127 15.85 -8.80 -24.11
CA GLN A 127 17.13 -8.11 -23.99
C GLN A 127 18.11 -8.88 -23.09
N SER A 128 17.61 -9.47 -21.99
CA SER A 128 18.44 -10.31 -21.10
C SER A 128 18.90 -11.62 -21.73
N GLU A 129 18.13 -12.20 -22.66
CA GLU A 129 18.54 -13.38 -23.42
C GLU A 129 19.61 -13.06 -24.46
N LYS A 130 19.51 -11.90 -25.12
CA LYS A 130 20.48 -11.44 -26.13
C LYS A 130 21.83 -11.07 -25.53
N HIS A 131 21.83 -10.44 -24.35
CA HIS A 131 23.04 -10.15 -23.60
C HIS A 131 23.21 -11.25 -22.56
N SER A 132 23.91 -12.34 -22.90
CA SER A 132 24.19 -13.53 -22.05
C SER A 132 24.74 -13.24 -20.63
N VAL A 133 24.99 -11.98 -20.30
CA VAL A 133 25.52 -11.46 -19.03
C VAL A 133 24.47 -10.71 -18.19
N SER A 134 23.38 -10.17 -18.74
CA SER A 134 22.42 -9.34 -17.99
C SER A 134 21.35 -10.17 -17.28
N ARG A 135 21.71 -10.71 -16.12
CA ARG A 135 20.76 -11.38 -15.21
C ARG A 135 19.70 -10.40 -14.72
N VAL A 136 18.44 -10.86 -14.63
CA VAL A 136 17.39 -10.15 -13.90
C VAL A 136 17.80 -10.05 -12.43
N LYS A 137 18.07 -8.85 -11.95
CA LYS A 137 18.45 -8.60 -10.55
C LYS A 137 17.19 -8.30 -9.73
N ILE A 138 17.28 -8.53 -8.42
CA ILE A 138 16.21 -8.17 -7.47
C ILE A 138 15.90 -6.66 -7.51
N GLN A 139 16.88 -5.83 -7.86
CA GLN A 139 16.73 -4.39 -8.05
C GLN A 139 15.78 -4.04 -9.21
N ASP A 140 15.83 -4.81 -10.31
CA ASP A 140 14.94 -4.62 -11.46
C ASP A 140 13.48 -4.93 -11.07
N LEU A 141 13.30 -6.03 -10.32
CA LEU A 141 12.01 -6.43 -9.75
C LEU A 141 11.46 -5.39 -8.77
N ALA A 142 12.31 -4.84 -7.91
CA ALA A 142 11.92 -3.77 -6.99
C ALA A 142 11.56 -2.47 -7.73
N GLY A 143 12.30 -2.13 -8.79
CA GLY A 143 11.97 -0.98 -9.65
C GLY A 143 10.60 -1.13 -10.32
N TRP A 144 10.27 -2.35 -10.73
CA TRP A 144 8.94 -2.71 -11.23
C TRP A 144 7.85 -2.62 -10.17
N ALA A 145 8.11 -3.12 -8.96
CA ALA A 145 7.21 -3.07 -7.82
C ALA A 145 6.93 -1.65 -7.30
N LEU A 146 7.90 -0.75 -7.47
CA LEU A 146 7.80 0.67 -7.14
C LEU A 146 7.12 1.50 -8.24
N GLY A 147 6.90 0.95 -9.43
CA GLY A 147 6.31 1.69 -10.54
C GLY A 147 7.18 2.86 -11.01
N LYS A 148 8.53 2.73 -10.98
CA LYS A 148 9.48 3.82 -11.31
C LYS A 148 9.38 4.41 -12.73
N ASN A 149 8.40 4.01 -13.54
CA ASN A 149 8.11 4.58 -14.87
C ASN A 149 6.61 4.89 -15.10
N ILE A 150 5.80 5.00 -14.04
CA ILE A 150 4.48 5.60 -14.23
C ILE A 150 4.71 7.09 -14.54
N VAL A 151 4.13 7.61 -15.63
CA VAL A 151 3.77 9.02 -15.74
C VAL A 151 2.73 9.29 -14.64
N GLN A 152 3.24 9.43 -13.43
CA GLN A 152 2.60 10.14 -12.36
C GLN A 152 3.58 11.28 -12.05
N PRO A 153 3.13 12.53 -11.91
CA PRO A 153 3.99 13.53 -11.29
C PRO A 153 4.47 12.92 -9.98
N ALA A 154 5.75 13.14 -9.69
CA ALA A 154 6.41 12.76 -8.46
C ALA A 154 5.38 12.71 -7.33
N VAL A 155 5.35 11.60 -6.61
CA VAL A 155 4.68 11.56 -5.33
C VAL A 155 5.23 12.76 -4.58
N LEU A 156 4.41 13.82 -4.49
CA LEU A 156 4.59 14.84 -3.49
C LEU A 156 4.19 14.10 -2.21
N VAL A 157 5.09 13.23 -1.76
CA VAL A 157 5.35 13.10 -0.35
C VAL A 157 5.64 14.54 -0.01
N PRO A 158 4.82 15.23 0.79
CA PRO A 158 5.26 16.51 1.28
C PRO A 158 6.66 16.26 1.85
N ASP A 159 7.66 16.86 1.20
CA ASP A 159 9.08 16.84 1.58
C ASP A 159 9.28 17.51 2.96
N ARG A 160 8.17 17.98 3.55
CA ARG A 160 8.01 18.28 4.95
C ARG A 160 7.25 17.14 5.62
N SER A 161 7.89 16.52 6.61
CA SER A 161 7.19 15.71 7.61
C SER A 161 6.06 16.56 8.20
N MET A 162 4.84 16.41 7.69
CA MET A 162 3.70 17.13 8.22
C MET A 162 3.56 16.76 9.69
N SER A 163 3.51 17.77 10.55
CA SER A 163 3.10 17.60 11.93
C SER A 163 1.65 17.16 11.97
N ALA A 164 1.22 16.55 13.07
CA ALA A 164 -0.17 16.15 13.20
C ALA A 164 -1.14 17.34 13.15
N SER A 165 -0.71 18.54 13.55
CA SER A 165 -1.53 19.75 13.39
C SER A 165 -1.74 20.05 11.92
N GLU A 166 -0.67 20.07 11.13
CA GLU A 166 -0.73 20.32 9.68
C GLU A 166 -1.58 19.26 8.97
N VAL A 167 -1.53 18.00 9.41
CA VAL A 167 -2.41 16.95 8.88
C VAL A 167 -3.88 17.25 9.17
N VAL A 168 -4.20 17.63 10.40
CA VAL A 168 -5.57 17.99 10.79
C VAL A 168 -6.04 19.23 10.01
N ASP A 169 -5.19 20.25 9.86
CA ASP A 169 -5.47 21.45 9.06
C ASP A 169 -5.73 21.12 7.58
N ALA A 170 -5.02 20.13 7.03
CA ALA A 170 -5.11 19.73 5.64
C ALA A 170 -6.23 18.73 5.30
N LEU A 171 -7.01 18.22 6.28
CA LEU A 171 -8.08 17.26 6.01
C LEU A 171 -9.09 17.70 4.93
N PRO A 172 -9.54 18.97 4.86
CA PRO A 172 -10.46 19.43 3.81
C PRO A 172 -9.92 19.24 2.39
N GLN A 173 -8.59 19.19 2.21
CA GLN A 173 -7.96 18.97 0.91
C GLN A 173 -8.30 17.60 0.31
N LEU A 174 -8.71 16.63 1.14
CA LEU A 174 -9.14 15.31 0.68
C LEU A 174 -10.31 15.40 -0.31
N LEU A 175 -11.21 16.38 -0.15
CA LEU A 175 -12.36 16.56 -1.04
C LEU A 175 -11.95 16.99 -2.44
N TYR A 176 -10.95 17.85 -2.54
CA TYR A 176 -10.42 18.39 -3.80
C TYR A 176 -9.34 17.49 -4.41
N THR A 177 -8.87 16.50 -3.66
CA THR A 177 -7.86 15.54 -4.14
C THR A 177 -8.51 14.53 -5.09
N PRO A 178 -7.94 14.29 -6.29
CA PRO A 178 -8.43 13.26 -7.21
C PRO A 178 -8.51 11.88 -6.55
N PRO A 179 -9.50 11.03 -6.87
CA PRO A 179 -9.72 9.75 -6.19
C PRO A 179 -8.46 8.88 -6.08
N ALA A 180 -7.66 8.82 -7.16
CA ALA A 180 -6.40 8.06 -7.18
C ALA A 180 -5.36 8.56 -6.17
N LYS A 181 -5.27 9.88 -5.96
CA LYS A 181 -4.32 10.53 -5.03
C LYS A 181 -4.86 10.55 -3.59
N ARG A 182 -6.18 10.48 -3.42
CA ARG A 182 -6.85 10.60 -2.13
C ARG A 182 -6.58 9.43 -1.21
N VAL A 183 -6.62 8.20 -1.74
CA VAL A 183 -6.32 6.97 -0.96
C VAL A 183 -4.91 7.04 -0.38
N GLN A 184 -3.95 7.51 -1.17
CA GLN A 184 -2.58 7.69 -0.73
C GLN A 184 -2.46 8.76 0.35
N LEU A 185 -3.08 9.93 0.14
CA LEU A 185 -3.06 11.03 1.10
C LEU A 185 -3.67 10.61 2.45
N ILE A 186 -4.79 9.88 2.43
CA ILE A 186 -5.40 9.30 3.64
C ILE A 186 -4.42 8.36 4.36
N GLY A 187 -3.75 7.47 3.62
CA GLY A 187 -2.77 6.55 4.21
C GLY A 187 -1.58 7.27 4.88
N SER A 188 -1.11 8.36 4.30
CA SER A 188 -0.05 9.21 4.85
C SER A 188 -0.51 9.95 6.10
N MET A 189 -1.68 10.62 6.02
CA MET A 189 -2.30 11.35 7.14
C MET A 189 -2.56 10.44 8.34
N ALA A 190 -3.14 9.25 8.11
CA ALA A 190 -3.37 8.26 9.16
C ALA A 190 -2.08 7.78 9.84
N SER A 191 -0.98 7.67 9.08
CA SER A 191 0.32 7.29 9.63
C SER A 191 0.87 8.38 10.56
N VAL A 192 0.81 9.66 10.14
CA VAL A 192 1.23 10.78 10.98
C VAL A 192 0.40 10.86 12.26
N LEU A 193 -0.93 10.74 12.15
CA LEU A 193 -1.84 10.76 13.31
C LEU A 193 -1.54 9.62 14.29
N SER A 194 -1.35 8.41 13.79
CA SER A 194 -1.04 7.24 14.64
C SER A 194 0.27 7.39 15.41
N VAL A 195 1.28 8.04 14.83
CA VAL A 195 2.56 8.31 15.51
C VAL A 195 2.41 9.44 16.51
N ALA A 196 1.80 10.55 16.11
CA ALA A 196 1.68 11.74 16.97
C ALA A 196 0.79 11.48 18.20
N LEU A 197 -0.23 10.64 18.06
CA LEU A 197 -1.08 10.24 19.17
C LEU A 197 -0.47 9.08 19.99
N ARG A 198 0.69 8.52 19.61
CA ARG A 198 1.28 7.31 20.22
C ARG A 198 0.34 6.08 20.12
N ASP A 199 -0.45 6.02 19.06
CA ASP A 199 -1.46 4.99 18.78
C ASP A 199 -1.19 4.28 17.44
N GLN A 200 0.02 3.73 17.30
CA GLN A 200 0.49 3.14 16.04
C GLN A 200 -0.35 1.92 15.61
N HIS A 201 -0.89 1.17 16.58
CA HIS A 201 -1.74 0.01 16.32
C HIS A 201 -3.11 0.37 15.72
N SER A 202 -3.59 1.60 15.94
CA SER A 202 -4.87 2.08 15.41
C SER A 202 -4.76 2.76 14.04
N ARG A 203 -3.62 2.61 13.32
CA ARG A 203 -3.46 3.17 11.96
C ARG A 203 -4.60 2.78 11.00
N GLY A 204 -4.99 1.50 11.01
CA GLY A 204 -6.09 1.02 10.16
C GLY A 204 -7.43 1.66 10.52
N PHE A 205 -7.66 1.92 11.81
CA PHE A 205 -8.84 2.65 12.27
C PHE A 205 -8.85 4.09 11.74
N TYR A 206 -7.72 4.81 11.80
CA TYR A 206 -7.63 6.17 11.25
C TYR A 206 -7.85 6.23 9.74
N ILE A 207 -7.34 5.25 8.97
CA ILE A 207 -7.63 5.14 7.53
C ILE A 207 -9.14 5.03 7.31
N LEU A 208 -9.78 4.09 8.00
CA LEU A 208 -11.21 3.85 7.87
C LEU A 208 -12.03 5.10 8.21
N VAL A 209 -11.73 5.77 9.33
CA VAL A 209 -12.43 7.00 9.72
C VAL A 209 -12.31 8.08 8.65
N LEU A 210 -11.11 8.31 8.11
CA LEU A 210 -10.90 9.32 7.08
C LEU A 210 -11.57 8.97 5.75
N GLU A 211 -11.50 7.71 5.31
CA GLU A 211 -12.19 7.25 4.09
C GLU A 211 -13.71 7.41 4.20
N LYS A 212 -14.28 6.99 5.33
CA LYS A 212 -15.71 7.10 5.59
C LYS A 212 -16.14 8.55 5.71
N ALA A 213 -15.34 9.41 6.35
CA ALA A 213 -15.65 10.83 6.49
C ALA A 213 -15.68 11.54 5.14
N VAL A 214 -14.72 11.23 4.26
CA VAL A 214 -14.70 11.72 2.88
C VAL A 214 -15.94 11.24 2.12
N LYS A 215 -16.29 9.95 2.23
CA LYS A 215 -17.47 9.38 1.57
C LYS A 215 -18.77 10.03 2.04
N ALA A 216 -18.91 10.22 3.35
CA ALA A 216 -20.03 10.90 3.97
C ALA A 216 -20.16 12.36 3.49
N GLU A 217 -19.03 13.08 3.34
CA GLU A 217 -19.04 14.45 2.82
C GLU A 217 -19.57 14.52 1.38
N PHE A 218 -19.20 13.57 0.52
CA PHE A 218 -19.78 13.46 -0.84
C PHE A 218 -21.26 13.09 -0.83
N GLN A 219 -21.77 12.51 0.26
CA GLN A 219 -23.19 12.24 0.48
C GLN A 219 -23.91 13.44 1.15
N GLY A 220 -23.23 14.58 1.32
CA GLY A 220 -23.79 15.79 1.96
C GLY A 220 -23.75 15.77 3.49
N LEU A 221 -23.20 14.72 4.09
CA LEU A 221 -23.06 14.56 5.53
C LEU A 221 -21.71 15.18 5.94
N ARG A 222 -21.74 16.37 6.57
CA ARG A 222 -20.57 17.22 6.94
C ARG A 222 -19.61 16.59 7.98
N MET A 223 -19.20 15.35 7.77
CA MET A 223 -18.49 14.50 8.72
C MET A 223 -16.99 14.74 8.70
N LEU A 224 -16.42 15.22 7.60
CA LEU A 224 -15.00 15.52 7.52
C LEU A 224 -14.63 16.67 8.47
N SER A 225 -15.46 17.71 8.53
CA SER A 225 -15.32 18.83 9.47
C SER A 225 -15.40 18.37 10.94
N ARG A 226 -16.28 17.40 11.24
CA ARG A 226 -16.42 16.85 12.60
C ARG A 226 -15.22 16.02 13.02
N VAL A 227 -14.75 15.14 12.13
CA VAL A 227 -13.52 14.36 12.33
C VAL A 227 -12.32 15.30 12.52
N GLN A 228 -12.23 16.37 11.74
CA GLN A 228 -11.18 17.38 11.89
C GLN A 228 -11.19 18.04 13.28
N CYS A 229 -12.36 18.44 13.78
CA CYS A 229 -12.50 19.05 15.11
C CYS A 229 -12.02 18.10 16.21
N VAL A 230 -12.47 16.84 16.19
CA VAL A 230 -12.08 15.83 17.18
C VAL A 230 -10.57 15.57 17.15
N LEU A 231 -9.99 15.41 15.96
CA LEU A 231 -8.55 15.17 15.84
C LEU A 231 -7.73 16.39 16.27
N ARG A 232 -8.19 17.62 16.00
CA ARG A 232 -7.53 18.85 16.45
C ARG A 232 -7.41 18.89 17.96
N LEU A 233 -8.50 18.61 18.67
CA LEU A 233 -8.54 18.56 20.13
C LEU A 233 -7.54 17.54 20.68
N LEU A 234 -7.49 16.35 20.09
CA LEU A 234 -6.58 15.29 20.53
C LEU A 234 -5.10 15.62 20.27
N VAL A 235 -4.79 16.24 19.13
CA VAL A 235 -3.41 16.63 18.79
C VAL A 235 -2.93 17.75 19.71
N VAL A 236 -3.78 18.71 20.06
CA VAL A 236 -3.44 19.78 21.02
C VAL A 236 -3.22 19.20 22.42
N ALA A 237 -4.14 18.38 22.91
CA ALA A 237 -4.02 17.74 24.22
C ALA A 237 -2.78 16.82 24.33
N ALA A 238 -2.42 16.12 23.25
CA ALA A 238 -1.22 15.29 23.20
C ALA A 238 0.09 16.09 23.22
N ARG A 239 0.08 17.35 22.75
CA ARG A 239 1.25 18.24 22.77
C ARG A 239 1.50 18.88 24.14
N GLN A 240 0.44 19.21 24.88
CA GLN A 240 0.54 19.93 26.14
C GLN A 240 0.87 19.03 27.35
N ASP A 241 1.20 17.75 27.12
CA ASP A 241 1.44 16.75 28.17
C ASP A 241 0.28 16.55 29.18
N GLU A 242 -0.86 17.23 28.98
CA GLU A 242 -2.05 17.11 29.81
C GLU A 242 -2.50 15.64 29.92
N TRP A 243 -2.22 14.85 28.87
CA TRP A 243 -2.75 13.50 28.68
C TRP A 243 -1.62 12.45 28.60
N ARG A 244 -0.52 12.63 29.36
CA ARG A 244 0.61 11.66 29.43
C ARG A 244 0.18 10.21 29.70
N ASP A 245 -0.91 10.02 30.44
CA ASP A 245 -1.44 8.70 30.82
C ASP A 245 -2.55 8.16 29.90
N LEU A 246 -2.85 8.84 28.78
CA LEU A 246 -3.91 8.41 27.88
C LEU A 246 -3.48 7.18 27.06
N LYS A 247 -3.78 5.99 27.59
CA LYS A 247 -3.41 4.71 26.99
C LYS A 247 -4.10 4.38 25.66
N ARG A 248 -5.21 5.06 25.29
CA ARG A 248 -6.05 4.72 24.11
C ARG A 248 -6.65 5.94 23.38
N PRO A 249 -5.86 6.66 22.57
CA PRO A 249 -6.32 7.83 21.80
C PRO A 249 -7.38 7.50 20.74
N GLY A 250 -7.29 6.36 20.06
CA GLY A 250 -8.31 5.90 19.11
C GLY A 250 -9.67 5.68 19.78
N ALA A 251 -9.69 5.19 21.03
CA ALA A 251 -10.93 5.05 21.80
C ALA A 251 -11.54 6.42 22.16
N MET A 252 -10.72 7.47 22.31
CA MET A 252 -11.22 8.83 22.51
C MET A 252 -11.82 9.42 21.23
N VAL A 253 -11.26 9.11 20.05
CA VAL A 253 -11.91 9.45 18.77
C VAL A 253 -13.30 8.80 18.70
N VAL A 254 -13.40 7.51 19.01
CA VAL A 254 -14.68 6.78 19.07
C VAL A 254 -15.64 7.45 20.05
N ARG A 255 -15.18 7.74 21.28
CA ARG A 255 -16.00 8.39 22.31
C ARG A 255 -16.49 9.78 21.91
N LYS A 256 -15.64 10.58 21.25
CA LYS A 256 -15.94 11.96 20.85
C LYS A 256 -16.80 12.03 19.59
N LEU A 257 -16.67 11.07 18.67
CA LEU A 257 -17.57 10.96 17.51
C LEU A 257 -18.93 10.38 17.92
N GLY A 258 -19.00 9.48 18.92
CA GLY A 258 -20.27 8.98 19.45
C GLY A 258 -21.18 8.45 18.33
N ALA A 259 -22.41 8.97 18.26
CA ALA A 259 -23.40 8.62 17.24
C ALA A 259 -22.93 8.89 15.79
N ASP A 260 -22.01 9.82 15.58
CA ASP A 260 -21.45 10.10 14.25
C ASP A 260 -20.60 8.95 13.72
N LEU A 261 -20.06 8.12 14.61
CA LEU A 261 -19.32 6.93 14.20
C LEU A 261 -20.23 5.89 13.54
N ASP A 262 -21.49 5.79 13.98
CA ASP A 262 -22.45 4.85 13.40
C ASP A 262 -22.89 5.33 12.01
N ILE A 263 -23.00 6.65 11.81
CA ILE A 263 -23.17 7.25 10.48
C ILE A 263 -21.98 6.90 9.57
N LEU A 264 -20.74 7.09 10.06
CA LEU A 264 -19.54 6.73 9.32
C LEU A 264 -19.46 5.22 8.98
N ARG A 265 -19.98 4.36 9.85
CA ARG A 265 -20.03 2.90 9.59
C ARG A 265 -21.07 2.54 8.52
N ALA A 266 -22.17 3.29 8.47
CA ALA A 266 -23.26 3.08 7.51
C ALA A 266 -22.93 3.59 6.10
N CYS A 267 -22.06 4.60 5.98
CA CYS A 267 -21.56 5.12 4.71
C CYS A 267 -20.73 4.09 3.94
#